data_AF-A0A519YXC6-F1
#
_entry.id   AF-A0A519YXC6-F1
#
_cell.length_a   1.000
_cell.length_b   1.000
_cell.length_c   1.000
_cell.angle_alpha   90.00
_cell.angle_beta   90.00
_cell.angle_gamma   90.00
#
_symmetry.space_group_name_H-M   'P 1'
#
loop_
_entity.id
_entity.type
_entity.pdbx_description
1 polymer ?
#
loop_
_entity_poly.entity_id
_entity_poly.type
_entity_poly.pdbx_seq_one_letter_code
_entity_poly.pdbx_strand_id
1 'polypeptide(L)'
;MKRIGMVASLALMASQVLAQANLPRKTMQLAETQATLLLQQTPLAAQRAAVPGKPPLVSPRSLSPKGELVVVPSRDWTSGFFPGYLWLLYQATGQAKWKAAAQEYTARIEPEKTNATSHDVGFKVYDCFGSGYRLTQDAHYRDVIIEAARTLSKRFNPRVGAIRSWDHHRELWGYPVIIDNMLNLELLFAATRLSGDSSFYKIAVAES
;
A
#
# COMPACT_ATOMS: atom_id res chain seq x y z
N MET A 1 -1.16 43.65 -43.41
CA MET A 1 -1.81 43.17 -42.16
C MET A 1 -1.57 41.67 -41.96
N LYS A 2 -0.42 41.25 -41.37
CA LYS A 2 -0.12 39.81 -41.09
C LYS A 2 0.82 39.57 -39.88
N ARG A 3 0.83 40.45 -38.86
CA ARG A 3 1.73 40.29 -37.68
C ARG A 3 1.02 40.04 -36.33
N ILE A 4 -0.32 40.02 -36.31
CA ILE A 4 -1.10 39.91 -35.06
C ILE A 4 -1.37 38.44 -34.66
N GLY A 5 -1.38 37.50 -35.61
CA GLY A 5 -1.71 36.09 -35.34
C GLY A 5 -0.64 35.29 -34.59
N MET A 6 0.66 35.62 -34.74
CA MET A 6 1.75 34.81 -34.19
C MET A 6 1.99 35.03 -32.68
N VAL A 7 1.70 36.24 -32.18
CA VAL A 7 1.88 36.59 -30.75
C VAL A 7 0.79 35.97 -29.87
N ALA A 8 -0.44 35.88 -30.38
CA ALA A 8 -1.56 35.26 -29.66
C ALA A 8 -1.38 33.74 -29.48
N SER A 9 -0.82 33.05 -30.49
CA SER A 9 -0.54 31.61 -30.42
C SER A 9 0.58 31.26 -29.44
N LEU A 10 1.63 32.09 -29.35
CA LEU A 10 2.72 31.92 -28.39
C LEU A 10 2.28 32.18 -26.94
N ALA A 11 1.41 33.17 -26.72
CA ALA A 11 0.84 33.44 -25.40
C ALA A 11 -0.11 32.33 -24.91
N LEU A 12 -0.91 31.73 -25.81
CA LEU A 12 -1.74 30.58 -25.49
C LEU A 12 -0.93 29.33 -25.13
N MET A 13 0.16 29.05 -25.87
CA MET A 13 1.03 27.91 -25.53
C MET A 13 1.78 28.13 -24.20
N ALA A 14 2.29 29.34 -23.93
CA ALA A 14 2.97 29.63 -22.67
C ALA A 14 2.04 29.49 -21.44
N SER A 15 0.77 29.92 -21.57
CA SER A 15 -0.24 29.79 -20.50
C SER A 15 -0.68 28.34 -20.28
N GLN A 16 -0.78 27.52 -21.32
CA GLN A 16 -1.06 26.09 -21.19
C GLN A 16 0.09 25.33 -20.52
N VAL A 17 1.34 25.65 -20.85
CA VAL A 17 2.54 25.04 -20.22
C VAL A 17 2.65 25.44 -18.74
N LEU A 18 2.39 26.71 -18.39
CA LEU A 18 2.37 27.16 -17.00
C LEU A 18 1.20 26.57 -16.19
N ALA A 19 0.04 26.35 -16.81
CA ALA A 19 -1.08 25.66 -16.19
C ALA A 19 -0.77 24.17 -15.92
N GLN A 20 -0.15 23.49 -16.89
CA GLN A 20 0.32 22.11 -16.75
C GLN A 20 1.44 21.95 -15.73
N ALA A 21 2.35 22.93 -15.57
CA ALA A 21 3.39 22.90 -14.54
C ALA A 21 2.82 23.12 -13.11
N ASN A 22 1.70 23.85 -12.97
CA ASN A 22 1.06 24.11 -11.67
C ASN A 22 0.14 22.99 -11.19
N LEU A 23 -0.37 22.15 -12.10
CA LEU A 23 -1.19 20.98 -11.77
C LEU A 23 -0.45 19.99 -10.84
N PRO A 24 0.79 19.55 -11.14
CA PRO A 24 1.59 18.72 -10.24
C PRO A 24 1.81 19.34 -8.86
N ARG A 25 2.05 20.65 -8.78
CA ARG A 25 2.30 21.34 -7.50
C ARG A 25 1.05 21.39 -6.63
N LYS A 26 -0.12 21.71 -7.20
CA LYS A 26 -1.39 21.73 -6.47
C LYS A 26 -1.80 20.33 -6.01
N THR A 27 -1.65 19.33 -6.88
CA THR A 27 -1.91 17.92 -6.53
C THR A 27 -1.00 17.48 -5.39
N MET A 28 0.28 17.86 -5.41
CA MET A 28 1.20 17.49 -4.34
C MET A 28 0.90 18.21 -3.03
N GLN A 29 0.53 19.48 -3.08
CA GLN A 29 0.11 20.22 -1.89
C GLN A 29 -1.17 19.61 -1.27
N LEU A 30 -2.13 19.19 -2.09
CA LEU A 30 -3.33 18.52 -1.62
C LEU A 30 -2.99 17.19 -0.94
N ALA A 31 -2.15 16.38 -1.56
CA ALA A 31 -1.69 15.10 -1.03
C ALA A 31 -0.95 15.27 0.32
N GLU A 32 0.00 16.21 0.41
CA GLU A 32 0.67 16.54 1.67
C GLU A 32 -0.31 17.04 2.76
N THR A 33 -1.31 17.83 2.37
CA THR A 33 -2.35 18.31 3.30
C THR A 33 -3.20 17.15 3.83
N GLN A 34 -3.64 16.25 2.94
CA GLN A 34 -4.39 15.05 3.31
C GLN A 34 -3.58 14.13 4.21
N ALA A 35 -2.30 13.89 3.90
CA ALA A 35 -1.42 13.07 4.73
C ALA A 35 -1.21 13.68 6.11
N THR A 36 -0.99 15.00 6.18
CA THR A 36 -0.85 15.71 7.46
C THR A 36 -2.11 15.57 8.31
N LEU A 37 -3.29 15.75 7.70
CA LEU A 37 -4.56 15.59 8.39
C LEU A 37 -4.76 14.15 8.88
N LEU A 38 -4.44 13.15 8.04
CA LEU A 38 -4.57 11.74 8.42
C LEU A 38 -3.60 11.36 9.56
N LEU A 39 -2.36 11.85 9.56
CA LEU A 39 -1.41 11.65 10.65
C LEU A 39 -1.93 12.24 11.98
N GLN A 40 -2.60 13.39 11.92
CA GLN A 40 -3.20 14.01 13.11
C GLN A 40 -4.48 13.30 13.57
N GLN A 41 -5.36 12.92 12.66
CA GLN A 41 -6.69 12.39 12.99
C GLN A 41 -6.69 10.89 13.30
N THR A 42 -5.79 10.11 12.70
CA THR A 42 -5.72 8.65 12.93
C THR A 42 -5.59 8.27 14.42
N PRO A 43 -4.63 8.82 15.20
CA PRO A 43 -4.52 8.46 16.62
C PRO A 43 -5.75 8.88 17.43
N LEU A 44 -6.36 10.02 17.11
CA LEU A 44 -7.58 10.50 17.78
C LEU A 44 -8.78 9.58 17.47
N ALA A 45 -8.95 9.20 16.21
CA ALA A 45 -9.99 8.26 15.79
C ALA A 45 -9.78 6.88 16.42
N ALA A 46 -8.53 6.40 16.47
CA ALA A 46 -8.16 5.14 17.11
C ALA A 46 -8.49 5.14 18.60
N GLN A 47 -8.20 6.24 19.31
CA GLN A 47 -8.53 6.38 20.72
C GLN A 47 -10.05 6.36 20.96
N ARG A 48 -10.82 7.09 20.13
CA ARG A 48 -12.29 7.14 20.25
C ARG A 48 -12.96 5.79 19.94
N ALA A 49 -12.40 5.03 19.01
CA ALA A 49 -12.93 3.74 18.58
C ALA A 49 -12.32 2.54 19.32
N ALA A 50 -11.41 2.77 20.27
CA ALA A 50 -10.75 1.70 21.00
C ALA A 50 -11.75 0.91 21.86
N VAL A 51 -11.66 -0.43 21.79
CA VAL A 51 -12.46 -1.34 22.61
C VAL A 51 -11.51 -2.18 23.46
N PRO A 52 -11.68 -2.23 24.80
CA PRO A 52 -10.85 -3.07 25.67
C PRO A 52 -10.81 -4.53 25.19
N GLY A 53 -9.62 -5.12 25.16
CA GLY A 53 -9.40 -6.50 24.71
C GLY A 53 -9.46 -6.71 23.19
N LYS A 54 -9.64 -5.66 22.39
CA LYS A 54 -9.48 -5.72 20.92
C LYS A 54 -8.11 -5.21 20.48
N PRO A 55 -7.57 -5.69 19.35
CA PRO A 55 -6.31 -5.19 18.81
C PRO A 55 -6.35 -3.68 18.53
N PRO A 56 -5.18 -3.01 18.62
CA PRO A 56 -5.09 -1.58 18.35
C PRO A 56 -5.45 -1.26 16.90
N LEU A 57 -6.06 -0.09 16.69
CA LEU A 57 -6.38 0.47 15.38
C LEU A 57 -5.21 1.35 14.95
N VAL A 58 -4.62 1.05 13.79
CA VAL A 58 -3.29 1.59 13.40
C VAL A 58 -3.28 2.36 12.09
N SER A 59 -4.27 2.15 11.21
CA SER A 59 -4.31 2.74 9.88
C SER A 59 -5.67 3.38 9.56
N PRO A 60 -5.72 4.55 8.90
CA PRO A 60 -6.96 5.10 8.35
C PRO A 60 -7.44 4.28 7.14
N ARG A 61 -8.76 4.18 6.98
CA ARG A 61 -9.38 3.42 5.88
C ARG A 61 -10.34 4.25 5.05
N SER A 62 -11.35 4.84 5.67
CA SER A 62 -12.44 5.53 4.96
C SER A 62 -13.10 6.57 5.85
N LEU A 63 -14.12 7.24 5.31
CA LEU A 63 -15.05 8.04 6.11
C LEU A 63 -16.32 7.24 6.37
N SER A 64 -16.89 7.39 7.56
CA SER A 64 -18.25 6.93 7.86
C SER A 64 -19.27 7.76 7.06
N PRO A 65 -20.54 7.32 6.94
CA PRO A 65 -21.59 8.15 6.34
C PRO A 65 -21.79 9.52 7.01
N LYS A 66 -21.29 9.68 8.26
CA LYS A 66 -21.31 10.92 9.02
C LYS A 66 -20.05 11.77 8.84
N GLY A 67 -19.10 11.33 8.02
CA GLY A 67 -17.82 12.01 7.78
C GLY A 67 -16.73 11.74 8.81
N GLU A 68 -16.90 10.74 9.68
CA GLU A 68 -15.91 10.40 10.71
C GLU A 68 -14.82 9.49 10.13
N LEU A 69 -13.56 9.68 10.54
CA LEU A 69 -12.47 8.82 10.09
C LEU A 69 -12.62 7.41 10.67
N VAL A 70 -12.76 6.42 9.80
CA VAL A 70 -12.71 5.00 10.14
C VAL A 70 -11.25 4.55 10.14
N VAL A 71 -10.85 3.91 11.24
CA VAL A 71 -9.52 3.35 11.43
C VAL A 71 -9.60 1.85 11.69
N VAL A 72 -8.58 1.11 11.27
CA VAL A 72 -8.57 -0.34 11.24
C VAL A 72 -7.32 -0.94 11.90
N PRO A 73 -7.39 -2.16 12.44
CA PRO A 73 -6.22 -2.86 12.96
C PRO A 73 -5.29 -3.30 11.82
N SER A 74 -4.07 -3.71 12.16
CA SER A 74 -3.08 -4.19 11.18
C SER A 74 -3.60 -5.33 10.30
N ARG A 75 -4.48 -6.19 10.84
CA ARG A 75 -5.02 -7.34 10.11
C ARG A 75 -6.05 -7.03 9.02
N ASP A 76 -6.58 -5.80 8.99
CA ASP A 76 -7.44 -5.38 7.89
C ASP A 76 -6.63 -5.32 6.59
N TRP A 77 -7.21 -5.76 5.47
CA TRP A 77 -6.53 -5.84 4.18
C TRP A 77 -6.03 -4.47 3.69
N THR A 78 -6.62 -3.36 4.16
CA THR A 78 -6.26 -2.00 3.77
C THR A 78 -5.14 -1.38 4.62
N SER A 79 -4.64 -2.08 5.64
CA SER A 79 -3.77 -1.47 6.65
C SER A 79 -2.39 -1.03 6.11
N GLY A 80 -1.90 -1.66 5.04
CA GLY A 80 -0.62 -1.35 4.41
C GLY A 80 -0.61 -0.11 3.52
N PHE A 81 -1.79 0.33 3.04
CA PHE A 81 -1.86 1.41 2.05
C PHE A 81 -1.42 2.76 2.59
N PHE A 82 -1.80 3.11 3.83
CA PHE A 82 -1.43 4.41 4.41
C PHE A 82 0.09 4.56 4.61
N PRO A 83 0.82 3.62 5.23
CA PRO A 83 2.28 3.70 5.26
C PRO A 83 2.91 3.67 3.85
N GLY A 84 2.35 2.90 2.91
CA GLY A 84 2.79 2.94 1.50
C GLY A 84 2.66 4.34 0.89
N TYR A 85 1.53 5.02 1.13
CA TYR A 85 1.30 6.39 0.70
C TYR A 85 2.32 7.39 1.29
N LEU A 86 2.68 7.24 2.57
CA LEU A 86 3.71 8.07 3.20
C LEU A 86 5.10 7.85 2.57
N TRP A 87 5.44 6.62 2.19
CA TRP A 87 6.67 6.33 1.44
C TRP A 87 6.66 6.99 0.06
N LEU A 88 5.53 6.98 -0.64
CA LEU A 88 5.39 7.67 -1.94
C LEU A 88 5.57 9.19 -1.79
N LEU A 89 5.04 9.79 -0.71
CA LEU A 89 5.28 11.21 -0.42
C LEU A 89 6.75 11.51 -0.13
N TYR A 90 7.44 10.63 0.62
CA TYR A 90 8.87 10.77 0.83
C TYR A 90 9.65 10.68 -0.49
N GLN A 91 9.33 9.70 -1.34
CA GLN A 91 9.95 9.58 -2.66
C GLN A 91 9.73 10.82 -3.53
N ALA A 92 8.51 11.38 -3.52
CA ALA A 92 8.16 12.52 -4.37
C ALA A 92 8.77 13.84 -3.89
N THR A 93 8.95 14.02 -2.58
CA THR A 93 9.30 15.33 -1.98
C THR A 93 10.68 15.37 -1.32
N GLY A 94 11.26 14.22 -0.99
CA GLY A 94 12.50 14.12 -0.20
C GLY A 94 12.39 14.57 1.26
N GLN A 95 11.21 14.98 1.75
CA GLN A 95 11.08 15.56 3.08
C GLN A 95 11.18 14.50 4.18
N ALA A 96 12.08 14.72 5.15
CA ALA A 96 12.34 13.79 6.25
C ALA A 96 11.12 13.46 7.11
N LYS A 97 10.17 14.40 7.26
CA LYS A 97 8.92 14.20 8.00
C LYS A 97 8.10 13.02 7.45
N TRP A 98 8.07 12.86 6.13
CA TRP A 98 7.35 11.76 5.47
C TRP A 98 8.06 10.44 5.64
N LYS A 99 9.39 10.43 5.58
CA LYS A 99 10.19 9.23 5.88
C LYS A 99 9.95 8.75 7.31
N ALA A 100 10.03 9.64 8.29
CA ALA A 100 9.83 9.30 9.70
C ALA A 100 8.42 8.73 9.94
N ALA A 101 7.39 9.39 9.42
CA ALA A 101 6.02 8.90 9.52
C ALA A 101 5.81 7.55 8.80
N ALA A 102 6.41 7.38 7.62
CA ALA A 102 6.33 6.13 6.88
C ALA A 102 6.99 4.97 7.64
N GLN A 103 8.17 5.18 8.23
CA GLN A 103 8.86 4.19 9.05
C GLN A 103 8.02 3.79 10.27
N GLU A 104 7.46 4.77 10.99
CA GLU A 104 6.63 4.54 12.17
C GLU A 104 5.37 3.72 11.82
N TYR A 105 4.64 4.11 10.78
CA TYR A 105 3.41 3.42 10.39
C TYR A 105 3.69 2.05 9.75
N THR A 106 4.80 1.89 9.03
CA THR A 106 5.22 0.58 8.48
C THR A 106 5.49 -0.41 9.60
N ALA A 107 6.17 0.01 10.67
CA ALA A 107 6.45 -0.87 11.82
C ALA A 107 5.18 -1.44 12.47
N ARG A 108 4.07 -0.68 12.45
CA ARG A 108 2.78 -1.12 13.00
C ARG A 108 2.14 -2.27 12.19
N ILE A 109 2.59 -2.49 10.95
CA ILE A 109 2.07 -3.54 10.06
C ILE A 109 2.89 -4.83 10.14
N GLU A 110 4.09 -4.78 10.73
CA GLU A 110 4.99 -5.94 10.80
C GLU A 110 4.37 -7.24 11.34
N PRO A 111 3.45 -7.23 12.34
CA PRO A 111 2.80 -8.45 12.81
C PRO A 111 2.08 -9.26 11.72
N GLU A 112 1.72 -8.62 10.59
CA GLU A 112 1.01 -9.26 9.48
C GLU A 112 1.91 -10.14 8.61
N LYS A 113 3.24 -10.05 8.74
CA LYS A 113 4.19 -10.88 7.98
C LYS A 113 4.01 -12.38 8.22
N THR A 114 3.44 -12.76 9.37
CA THR A 114 3.11 -14.15 9.73
C THR A 114 1.61 -14.46 9.71
N ASN A 115 0.76 -13.51 9.30
CA ASN A 115 -0.68 -13.70 9.29
C ASN A 115 -1.15 -14.44 8.02
N ALA A 116 -1.28 -15.76 8.11
CA ALA A 116 -1.69 -16.63 7.02
C ALA A 116 -3.21 -16.76 6.81
N THR A 117 -4.05 -15.92 7.44
CA THR A 117 -5.52 -16.11 7.42
C THR A 117 -6.20 -15.65 6.12
N SER A 118 -5.55 -14.77 5.36
CA SER A 118 -6.05 -14.20 4.09
C SER A 118 -4.92 -14.13 3.06
N HIS A 119 -5.27 -14.02 1.77
CA HIS A 119 -4.34 -13.73 0.68
C HIS A 119 -3.76 -12.30 0.69
N ASP A 120 -4.36 -11.37 1.43
CA ASP A 120 -4.03 -9.93 1.45
C ASP A 120 -2.68 -9.60 2.12
N VAL A 121 -1.79 -10.58 2.25
CA VAL A 121 -0.46 -10.38 2.82
C VAL A 121 0.35 -9.41 1.97
N GLY A 122 0.17 -9.42 0.64
CA GLY A 122 0.78 -8.47 -0.28
C GLY A 122 0.33 -7.04 0.01
N PHE A 123 -0.99 -6.77 0.02
CA PHE A 123 -1.53 -5.44 0.33
C PHE A 123 -1.11 -4.92 1.69
N LYS A 124 -1.13 -5.78 2.72
CA LYS A 124 -0.74 -5.36 4.07
C LYS A 124 0.76 -5.08 4.13
N VAL A 125 1.59 -6.03 3.69
CA VAL A 125 3.04 -5.99 3.96
C VAL A 125 3.81 -5.37 2.81
N TYR A 126 3.65 -5.87 1.60
CA TYR A 126 4.55 -5.51 0.49
C TYR A 126 4.39 -4.05 0.05
N ASP A 127 3.17 -3.49 0.09
CA ASP A 127 2.93 -2.08 -0.27
C ASP A 127 3.80 -1.12 0.54
N CYS A 128 3.90 -1.33 1.85
CA CYS A 128 4.68 -0.47 2.75
C CYS A 128 6.13 -0.92 2.89
N PHE A 129 6.39 -2.19 3.20
CA PHE A 129 7.76 -2.70 3.38
C PHE A 129 8.55 -2.72 2.07
N GLY A 130 7.90 -3.04 0.94
CA GLY A 130 8.53 -3.00 -0.39
C GLY A 130 8.96 -1.60 -0.79
N SER A 131 8.09 -0.60 -0.57
CA SER A 131 8.43 0.81 -0.78
C SER A 131 9.55 1.28 0.15
N GLY A 132 9.48 0.92 1.44
CA GLY A 132 10.52 1.20 2.41
C GLY A 132 11.87 0.63 1.99
N TYR A 133 11.92 -0.68 1.69
CA TYR A 133 13.15 -1.35 1.27
C TYR A 133 13.75 -0.70 0.02
N ARG A 134 12.93 -0.43 -1.00
CA ARG A 134 13.39 0.22 -2.24
C ARG A 134 14.05 1.57 -1.97
N LEU A 135 13.51 2.36 -1.03
CA LEU A 135 13.97 3.72 -0.75
C LEU A 135 15.11 3.80 0.28
N THR A 136 15.24 2.82 1.17
CA THR A 136 16.23 2.85 2.27
C THR A 136 17.29 1.75 2.20
N GLN A 137 17.05 0.68 1.45
CA GLN A 137 17.85 -0.55 1.44
C GLN A 137 18.02 -1.16 2.84
N ASP A 138 17.06 -0.94 3.74
CA ASP A 138 17.07 -1.48 5.09
C ASP A 138 16.88 -3.01 5.07
N ALA A 139 17.90 -3.75 5.54
CA ALA A 139 17.89 -5.21 5.56
C ALA A 139 16.70 -5.79 6.35
N HIS A 140 16.22 -5.11 7.39
CA HIS A 140 15.05 -5.54 8.16
C HIS A 140 13.80 -5.64 7.27
N TYR A 141 13.59 -4.65 6.40
CA TYR A 141 12.44 -4.66 5.48
C TYR A 141 12.54 -5.79 4.47
N ARG A 142 13.75 -6.12 3.97
CA ARG A 142 13.97 -7.29 3.13
C ARG A 142 13.54 -8.58 3.83
N ASP A 143 13.94 -8.75 5.08
CA ASP A 143 13.63 -9.97 5.84
C ASP A 143 12.12 -10.09 6.12
N VAL A 144 11.45 -8.98 6.40
CA VAL A 144 9.98 -8.94 6.54
C VAL A 144 9.27 -9.31 5.24
N ILE A 145 9.72 -8.79 4.08
CA ILE A 145 9.14 -9.13 2.77
C ILE A 145 9.27 -10.63 2.48
N ILE A 146 10.45 -11.21 2.72
CA ILE A 146 10.68 -12.64 2.48
C ILE A 146 9.81 -13.49 3.41
N GLU A 147 9.67 -13.12 4.68
CA GLU A 147 8.81 -13.86 5.62
C GLU A 147 7.33 -13.78 5.25
N ALA A 148 6.87 -12.61 4.83
CA ALA A 148 5.51 -12.42 4.32
C ALA A 148 5.24 -13.28 3.08
N ALA A 149 6.20 -13.39 2.16
CA ALA A 149 6.09 -14.26 1.00
C ALA A 149 6.00 -15.74 1.37
N ARG A 150 6.78 -16.21 2.37
CA ARG A 150 6.64 -17.57 2.92
C ARG A 150 5.25 -17.80 3.50
N THR A 151 4.71 -16.83 4.22
CA THR A 151 3.37 -16.88 4.80
C THR A 151 2.30 -16.99 3.71
N LEU A 152 2.36 -16.14 2.68
CA LEU A 152 1.43 -16.18 1.55
C LEU A 152 1.51 -17.51 0.79
N SER A 153 2.72 -18.02 0.56
CA SER A 153 2.96 -19.28 -0.17
C SER A 153 2.31 -20.50 0.48
N LYS A 154 2.10 -20.50 1.81
CA LYS A 154 1.38 -21.58 2.52
C LYS A 154 -0.08 -21.72 2.07
N ARG A 155 -0.65 -20.69 1.44
CA ARG A 155 -2.03 -20.68 0.93
C ARG A 155 -2.15 -21.19 -0.50
N PHE A 156 -1.03 -21.49 -1.17
CA PHE A 156 -1.03 -22.06 -2.52
C PHE A 156 -1.38 -23.56 -2.49
N ASN A 157 -2.20 -24.01 -3.43
CA ASN A 157 -2.52 -25.42 -3.62
C ASN A 157 -2.08 -25.84 -5.03
N PRO A 158 -1.07 -26.73 -5.16
CA PRO A 158 -0.52 -27.11 -6.46
C PRO A 158 -1.50 -27.89 -7.35
N ARG A 159 -2.55 -28.50 -6.79
CA ARG A 159 -3.60 -29.16 -7.58
C ARG A 159 -4.59 -28.18 -8.18
N VAL A 160 -4.84 -27.08 -7.49
CA VAL A 160 -5.71 -26.00 -7.98
C VAL A 160 -4.92 -25.04 -8.87
N GLY A 161 -3.63 -24.85 -8.59
CA GLY A 161 -2.79 -23.88 -9.26
C GLY A 161 -3.01 -22.44 -8.76
N ALA A 162 -3.56 -22.23 -7.57
CA ALA A 162 -3.86 -20.88 -7.08
C ALA A 162 -3.69 -20.74 -5.56
N ILE A 163 -3.52 -19.52 -5.09
CA ILE A 163 -3.60 -19.11 -3.68
C ILE A 163 -5.07 -18.99 -3.27
N ARG A 164 -5.43 -19.60 -2.12
CA ARG A 164 -6.78 -19.46 -1.56
C ARG A 164 -6.99 -18.05 -0.98
N SER A 165 -8.03 -17.35 -1.42
CA SER A 165 -8.30 -15.98 -0.98
C SER A 165 -8.62 -15.87 0.51
N TRP A 166 -9.55 -16.69 1.02
CA TRP A 166 -9.95 -16.70 2.44
C TRP A 166 -10.40 -18.09 2.91
N ASP A 167 -10.67 -18.19 4.23
CA ASP A 167 -11.00 -19.46 4.88
C ASP A 167 -12.45 -19.57 5.38
N HIS A 168 -13.23 -18.48 5.33
CA HIS A 168 -14.64 -18.41 5.73
C HIS A 168 -15.60 -18.84 4.60
N HIS A 169 -16.87 -19.11 4.93
CA HIS A 169 -17.90 -19.59 3.99
C HIS A 169 -17.54 -20.87 3.21
N ARG A 170 -16.92 -21.85 3.89
CA ARG A 170 -16.51 -23.12 3.25
C ARG A 170 -17.68 -23.96 2.76
N GLU A 171 -18.86 -23.73 3.32
CA GLU A 171 -20.14 -24.31 2.90
C GLU A 171 -20.56 -23.82 1.51
N LEU A 172 -20.12 -22.63 1.09
CA LEU A 172 -20.39 -22.05 -0.22
C LEU A 172 -19.23 -22.26 -1.21
N TRP A 173 -17.98 -22.16 -0.72
CA TRP A 173 -16.79 -22.19 -1.57
C TRP A 173 -15.73 -23.15 -1.03
N GLY A 174 -15.41 -24.20 -1.80
CA GLY A 174 -14.36 -25.15 -1.42
C GLY A 174 -12.93 -24.57 -1.49
N TYR A 175 -12.67 -23.72 -2.50
CA TYR A 175 -11.39 -23.05 -2.70
C TYR A 175 -11.60 -21.69 -3.39
N PRO A 176 -12.00 -20.63 -2.66
CA PRO A 176 -12.27 -19.34 -3.26
C PRO A 176 -10.96 -18.70 -3.79
N VAL A 177 -11.05 -18.16 -5.00
CA VAL A 177 -10.01 -17.38 -5.69
C VAL A 177 -10.68 -16.15 -6.29
N ILE A 178 -10.14 -14.96 -6.03
CA ILE A 178 -10.64 -13.68 -6.55
C ILE A 178 -9.55 -12.92 -7.29
N ILE A 179 -9.95 -11.96 -8.13
CA ILE A 179 -9.00 -11.23 -8.99
C ILE A 179 -7.95 -10.45 -8.20
N ASP A 180 -8.28 -9.98 -6.99
CA ASP A 180 -7.39 -9.25 -6.08
C ASP A 180 -6.16 -10.07 -5.66
N ASN A 181 -6.20 -11.40 -5.79
CA ASN A 181 -5.02 -12.25 -5.66
C ASN A 181 -3.85 -11.77 -6.54
N MET A 182 -4.14 -11.29 -7.75
CA MET A 182 -3.13 -10.87 -8.73
C MET A 182 -2.20 -9.78 -8.21
N LEU A 183 -2.75 -8.82 -7.45
CA LEU A 183 -1.95 -7.75 -6.86
C LEU A 183 -1.06 -8.26 -5.72
N ASN A 184 -1.45 -9.34 -5.05
CA ASN A 184 -0.65 -9.96 -3.99
C ASN A 184 0.53 -10.78 -4.53
N LEU A 185 0.54 -11.14 -5.82
CA LEU A 185 1.64 -11.89 -6.43
C LEU A 185 2.94 -11.06 -6.55
N GLU A 186 2.84 -9.72 -6.54
CA GLU A 186 4.04 -8.87 -6.59
C GLU A 186 4.99 -9.15 -5.43
N LEU A 187 4.45 -9.48 -4.25
CA LEU A 187 5.20 -9.92 -3.07
C LEU A 187 6.07 -11.15 -3.36
N LEU A 188 5.54 -12.14 -4.06
CA LEU A 188 6.25 -13.38 -4.39
C LEU A 188 7.36 -13.13 -5.42
N PHE A 189 7.08 -12.31 -6.44
CA PHE A 189 8.10 -11.91 -7.39
C PHE A 189 9.23 -11.12 -6.72
N ALA A 190 8.91 -10.23 -5.78
CA ALA A 190 9.91 -9.50 -5.02
C ALA A 190 10.75 -10.41 -4.13
N ALA A 191 10.12 -11.32 -3.40
CA ALA A 191 10.83 -12.28 -2.55
C ALA A 191 11.78 -13.18 -3.36
N THR A 192 11.39 -13.58 -4.58
CA THR A 192 12.29 -14.29 -5.51
C THR A 192 13.56 -13.47 -5.77
N ARG A 193 13.41 -12.19 -6.16
CA ARG A 193 14.55 -11.31 -6.45
C ARG A 193 15.45 -11.09 -5.23
N LEU A 194 14.86 -10.98 -4.04
CA LEU A 194 15.59 -10.65 -2.81
C LEU A 194 16.31 -11.84 -2.15
N SER A 195 15.78 -13.05 -2.34
CA SER A 195 16.29 -14.27 -1.69
C SER A 195 17.01 -15.22 -2.66
N GLY A 196 16.71 -15.15 -3.96
CA GLY A 196 17.13 -16.15 -4.94
C GLY A 196 16.29 -17.43 -4.94
N ASP A 197 15.29 -17.54 -4.05
CA ASP A 197 14.43 -18.72 -3.97
C ASP A 197 13.39 -18.72 -5.10
N SER A 198 13.59 -19.62 -6.08
CA SER A 198 12.69 -19.78 -7.22
C SER A 198 11.29 -20.31 -6.89
N SER A 199 11.07 -20.83 -5.68
CA SER A 199 9.76 -21.38 -5.29
C SER A 199 8.66 -20.32 -5.31
N PHE A 200 8.96 -19.10 -4.86
CA PHE A 200 8.02 -17.98 -4.90
C PHE A 200 7.59 -17.62 -6.33
N TYR A 201 8.55 -17.55 -7.26
CA TYR A 201 8.27 -17.31 -8.68
C TYR A 201 7.39 -18.39 -9.30
N LYS A 202 7.69 -19.66 -9.01
CA LYS A 202 6.91 -20.80 -9.53
C LYS A 202 5.46 -20.74 -9.05
N ILE A 203 5.24 -20.36 -7.79
CA ILE A 203 3.88 -20.16 -7.25
C ILE A 203 3.18 -19.01 -7.99
N ALA A 204 3.83 -17.86 -8.10
CA ALA A 204 3.23 -16.69 -8.73
C ALA A 204 2.85 -16.93 -10.20
N VAL A 205 3.72 -17.60 -10.97
CA VAL A 205 3.45 -17.94 -12.37
C VAL A 205 2.37 -19.02 -12.51
N ALA A 206 2.30 -19.98 -11.59
CA ALA A 206 1.27 -21.02 -11.65
C ALA A 206 -0.16 -20.45 -11.48
N GLU A 207 -0.29 -19.32 -10.78
CA GLU A 207 -1.55 -18.64 -10.53
C GLU A 207 -1.94 -17.58 -11.57
N SER A 208 -0.97 -17.11 -12.37
CA SER A 208 -1.16 -16.07 -13.41
C SER A 208 -1.81 -16.63 -14.67
#